data_AF-M2TSQ5-F1
#
_entry.id   AF-M2TSQ5-F1
#
_cell.length_a   1.000
_cell.length_b   1.000
_cell.length_c   1.000
_cell.angle_alpha   90.00
_cell.angle_beta   90.00
_cell.angle_gamma   90.00
#
_symmetry.space_group_name_H-M   'P 1'
#
loop_
_entity.id
_entity.type
_entity.pdbx_description
1 polymer ?
#
loop_
_entity_poly.entity_id
_entity_poly.type
_entity_poly.pdbx_seq_one_letter_code
_entity_poly.pdbx_strand_id
1 'polypeptide(L)'
;MSSIMSTTDFDTLFKGNFIYLTQLFLFYGIFIAFAAHVESPLGGSIILAAIVLKLSLYGILRLILPVLPKAYMEYTYIIFLIGVITIVYASLSTLRTIDIKELIAYSSVSHAAVYLLGVFSNSIQGIEGAINLGLAHGLVSPGLFICAGGVLYDRSSTRVISFYRGVTQVMPLFAILFFILCLANCGAPLSLNFIGEFLSLYGVFERSSLFGVFASTSIIFSAAYTIYMYQRIAFGGAYSRMFTFSIPDLTKREFTILLILVIPTVLFGIYPAPILDAIHYSVSTLIYAFDSNVISCDSSSA
;
A
#
# COMPACT_ATOMS: atom_id res chain seq x y z
N MET A 1 -11.72 -42.10 5.62
CA MET A 1 -11.78 -40.91 6.50
C MET A 1 -10.38 -40.66 7.04
N SER A 2 -9.56 -39.85 6.34
CA SER A 2 -8.35 -39.32 6.94
C SER A 2 -8.78 -38.26 7.97
N SER A 3 -8.31 -38.40 9.19
CA SER A 3 -8.54 -37.42 10.24
C SER A 3 -7.92 -36.08 9.82
N ILE A 4 -8.75 -35.05 9.68
CA ILE A 4 -8.34 -33.65 9.46
C ILE A 4 -7.50 -33.13 10.64
N MET A 5 -7.56 -33.80 11.79
CA MET A 5 -6.79 -33.45 12.97
C MET A 5 -5.30 -33.77 12.73
N SER A 6 -4.45 -32.74 12.78
CA SER A 6 -2.96 -32.77 12.77
C SER A 6 -2.19 -32.75 11.42
N THR A 7 -2.83 -32.51 10.27
CA THR A 7 -2.06 -32.27 9.03
C THR A 7 -1.86 -30.78 8.75
N THR A 8 -0.65 -30.40 8.29
CA THR A 8 -0.33 -29.04 7.81
C THR A 8 -0.59 -28.89 6.31
N ASP A 9 -1.37 -29.78 5.72
CA ASP A 9 -1.63 -29.77 4.28
C ASP A 9 -2.58 -28.63 3.92
N PHE A 10 -2.07 -27.65 3.19
CA PHE A 10 -2.88 -26.52 2.72
C PHE A 10 -4.06 -26.98 1.86
N ASP A 11 -3.91 -28.06 1.09
CA ASP A 11 -4.96 -28.60 0.24
C ASP A 11 -6.14 -29.19 1.03
N THR A 12 -5.90 -29.73 2.23
CA THR A 12 -6.99 -30.20 3.10
C THR A 12 -7.67 -29.04 3.80
N LEU A 13 -6.92 -27.99 4.14
CA LEU A 13 -7.43 -26.78 4.78
C LEU A 13 -8.31 -25.96 3.82
N PHE A 14 -7.93 -25.82 2.55
CA PHE A 14 -8.73 -25.16 1.52
C PHE A 14 -10.01 -25.93 1.14
N LYS A 15 -10.03 -27.24 1.36
CA LYS A 15 -11.21 -28.10 1.16
C LYS A 15 -12.06 -28.24 2.44
N GLY A 16 -11.55 -27.78 3.58
CA GLY A 16 -12.21 -27.87 4.87
C GLY A 16 -13.31 -26.82 5.01
N ASN A 17 -14.55 -27.24 5.19
CA ASN A 17 -15.66 -26.32 5.48
C ASN A 17 -15.71 -26.03 6.98
N PHE A 18 -15.16 -24.88 7.39
CA PHE A 18 -15.12 -24.48 8.80
C PHE A 18 -16.49 -23.97 9.28
N ILE A 19 -16.86 -24.32 10.51
CA ILE A 19 -18.04 -23.79 11.19
C ILE A 19 -17.88 -22.28 11.37
N TYR A 20 -18.97 -21.51 11.30
CA TYR A 20 -18.94 -20.05 11.40
C TYR A 20 -18.17 -19.53 12.64
N LEU A 21 -18.39 -20.14 13.81
CA LEU A 21 -17.72 -19.73 15.05
C LEU A 21 -16.20 -19.93 14.98
N THR A 22 -15.74 -21.01 14.33
CA THR A 22 -14.31 -21.21 14.07
C THR A 22 -13.76 -20.22 13.05
N GLN A 23 -14.56 -19.83 12.05
CA GLN A 23 -14.15 -18.82 11.08
C GLN A 23 -13.94 -17.45 11.75
N LEU A 24 -14.87 -17.07 12.63
CA LEU A 24 -14.82 -15.82 13.37
C LEU A 24 -13.60 -15.75 14.31
N PHE A 25 -13.30 -16.83 15.03
CA PHE A 25 -12.11 -16.91 15.86
C PHE A 25 -10.81 -16.74 15.05
N LEU A 26 -10.70 -17.43 13.91
CA LEU A 26 -9.54 -17.33 13.03
C LEU A 26 -9.42 -15.93 12.42
N PHE A 27 -10.53 -15.32 12.03
CA PHE A 27 -10.56 -13.98 11.46
C PHE A 27 -9.93 -12.95 12.41
N TYR A 28 -10.39 -12.91 13.67
CA TYR A 28 -9.81 -12.01 14.67
C TYR A 28 -8.34 -12.33 14.98
N GLY A 29 -7.98 -13.62 15.09
CA GLY A 29 -6.60 -14.05 15.32
C GLY A 29 -5.63 -13.57 14.24
N ILE A 30 -6.04 -13.65 12.97
CA ILE A 30 -5.24 -13.20 11.82
C ILE A 30 -5.03 -11.68 11.86
N PHE A 31 -6.07 -10.89 12.16
CA PHE A 31 -5.93 -9.42 12.23
C PHE A 31 -5.06 -8.96 13.40
N ILE A 32 -5.10 -9.64 14.54
CA ILE A 32 -4.22 -9.35 15.68
C ILE A 32 -2.76 -9.65 15.34
N ALA A 33 -2.50 -10.75 14.62
CA ALA A 33 -1.15 -11.14 14.22
C ALA A 33 -0.47 -10.12 13.27
N PHE A 34 -1.24 -9.31 12.55
CA PHE A 34 -0.72 -8.28 11.65
C PHE A 34 -0.32 -6.95 12.33
N ALA A 35 -0.51 -6.81 13.64
CA ALA A 35 -0.07 -5.63 14.37
C ALA A 35 1.46 -5.66 14.62
N ALA A 36 2.23 -4.81 13.93
CA ALA A 36 3.68 -4.69 14.08
C ALA A 36 4.14 -3.26 14.45
N HIS A 37 5.20 -3.17 15.26
CA HIS A 37 5.71 -1.95 15.90
C HIS A 37 6.62 -1.08 15.00
N VAL A 38 6.71 0.22 15.35
CA VAL A 38 7.05 1.36 14.47
C VAL A 38 8.55 1.74 14.42
N GLU A 39 9.43 1.10 15.18
CA GLU A 39 10.84 1.52 15.24
C GLU A 39 11.78 0.58 14.50
N SER A 40 12.00 0.84 13.21
CA SER A 40 12.96 0.10 12.39
C SER A 40 14.14 0.98 11.92
N PRO A 41 15.37 0.43 11.80
CA PRO A 41 16.47 1.13 11.12
C PRO A 41 16.13 1.42 9.65
N LEU A 42 16.96 2.20 8.93
CA LEU A 42 16.69 2.59 7.53
C LEU A 42 16.38 1.37 6.64
N GLY A 43 17.31 0.40 6.60
CA GLY A 43 17.13 -0.83 5.82
C GLY A 43 15.88 -1.61 6.25
N GLY A 44 15.61 -1.66 7.55
CA GLY A 44 14.38 -2.26 8.08
C GLY A 44 13.13 -1.53 7.60
N SER A 45 13.15 -0.20 7.49
CA SER A 45 12.01 0.61 7.02
C SER A 45 11.75 0.40 5.54
N ILE A 46 12.81 0.28 4.74
CA ILE A 46 12.73 -0.06 3.30
C ILE A 46 12.12 -1.45 3.11
N ILE A 47 12.59 -2.45 3.86
CA ILE A 47 12.08 -3.84 3.77
C ILE A 47 10.65 -3.93 4.29
N LEU A 48 10.34 -3.27 5.41
CA LEU A 48 9.01 -3.22 6.00
C LEU A 48 8.01 -2.62 5.01
N ALA A 49 8.39 -1.48 4.43
CA ALA A 49 7.59 -0.81 3.41
C ALA A 49 7.47 -1.64 2.13
N ALA A 50 8.54 -2.27 1.65
CA ALA A 50 8.54 -3.03 0.40
C ALA A 50 7.72 -4.32 0.50
N ILE A 51 7.92 -5.09 1.57
CA ILE A 51 7.53 -6.52 1.63
C ILE A 51 6.53 -6.78 2.76
N VAL A 52 6.79 -6.33 3.97
CA VAL A 52 6.01 -6.77 5.16
C VAL A 52 4.57 -6.30 5.07
N LEU A 53 4.32 -5.06 4.66
CA LEU A 53 2.96 -4.56 4.43
C LEU A 53 2.23 -5.32 3.30
N LYS A 54 2.96 -5.97 2.39
CA LYS A 54 2.39 -6.71 1.26
C LYS A 54 2.10 -8.15 1.64
N LEU A 55 2.84 -8.70 2.62
CA LEU A 55 2.53 -9.99 3.21
C LEU A 55 1.16 -9.99 3.90
N SER A 56 0.71 -8.87 4.46
CA SER A 56 -0.66 -8.78 5.00
C SER A 56 -1.71 -8.85 3.89
N LEU A 57 -1.52 -8.13 2.78
CA LEU A 57 -2.39 -8.24 1.59
C LEU A 57 -2.40 -9.68 1.04
N TYR A 58 -1.23 -10.30 0.89
CA TYR A 58 -1.12 -11.70 0.47
C TYR A 58 -1.84 -12.65 1.44
N GLY A 59 -1.71 -12.44 2.75
CA GLY A 59 -2.41 -13.21 3.78
C GLY A 59 -3.93 -13.07 3.68
N ILE A 60 -4.45 -11.87 3.40
CA ILE A 60 -5.89 -11.67 3.19
C ILE A 60 -6.37 -12.43 1.94
N LEU A 61 -5.63 -12.33 0.84
CA LEU A 61 -5.98 -12.99 -0.43
C LEU A 61 -5.89 -14.51 -0.35
N ARG A 62 -4.88 -15.06 0.32
CA ARG A 62 -4.62 -16.51 0.35
C ARG A 62 -5.20 -17.24 1.55
N LEU A 63 -5.45 -16.56 2.67
CA LEU A 63 -6.01 -17.19 3.86
C LEU A 63 -7.46 -16.76 4.06
N ILE A 64 -7.74 -15.46 4.14
CA ILE A 64 -9.07 -14.99 4.56
C ILE A 64 -10.13 -15.28 3.49
N LEU A 65 -9.91 -14.85 2.25
CA LEU A 65 -10.87 -15.03 1.15
C LEU A 65 -11.26 -16.50 0.91
N PRO A 66 -10.31 -17.45 0.74
CA PRO A 66 -10.65 -18.85 0.45
C PRO A 66 -11.07 -19.66 1.69
N VAL A 67 -10.50 -19.41 2.89
CA VAL A 67 -10.75 -20.23 4.08
C VAL A 67 -11.92 -19.71 4.91
N LEU A 68 -12.13 -18.38 4.95
CA LEU A 68 -13.07 -17.71 5.85
C LEU A 68 -14.13 -16.88 5.10
N PRO A 69 -14.82 -17.43 4.08
CA PRO A 69 -15.65 -16.63 3.20
C PRO A 69 -16.92 -16.06 3.86
N LYS A 70 -17.54 -16.80 4.79
CA LYS A 70 -18.77 -16.33 5.46
C LYS A 70 -18.44 -15.15 6.38
N ALA A 71 -17.39 -15.28 7.17
CA ALA A 71 -16.87 -14.19 7.99
C ALA A 71 -16.42 -12.99 7.13
N TYR A 72 -15.73 -13.23 6.02
CA TYR A 72 -15.33 -12.17 5.09
C TYR A 72 -16.54 -11.33 4.64
N MET A 73 -17.62 -11.97 4.17
CA MET A 73 -18.80 -11.27 3.66
C MET A 73 -19.53 -10.45 4.74
N GLU A 74 -19.67 -10.99 5.95
CA GLU A 74 -20.34 -10.29 7.06
C GLU A 74 -19.54 -9.10 7.59
N TYR A 75 -18.21 -9.25 7.70
CA TYR A 75 -17.34 -8.22 8.27
C TYR A 75 -16.89 -7.14 7.26
N THR A 76 -17.27 -7.26 5.98
CA THR A 76 -16.94 -6.27 4.92
C THR A 76 -17.22 -4.83 5.36
N TYR A 77 -18.43 -4.54 5.84
CA TYR A 77 -18.83 -3.18 6.23
C TYR A 77 -18.09 -2.66 7.46
N ILE A 78 -17.74 -3.54 8.41
CA ILE A 78 -16.94 -3.17 9.58
C ILE A 78 -15.54 -2.77 9.14
N ILE A 79 -14.94 -3.55 8.22
CA ILE A 79 -13.63 -3.23 7.65
C ILE A 79 -13.70 -1.95 6.82
N PHE A 80 -14.80 -1.70 6.11
CA PHE A 80 -14.99 -0.46 5.37
C PHE A 80 -14.99 0.76 6.29
N LEU A 81 -15.72 0.66 7.41
CA LEU A 81 -15.73 1.71 8.43
C LEU A 81 -14.33 1.94 9.00
N ILE A 82 -13.63 0.89 9.40
CA ILE A 82 -12.27 0.99 9.95
C ILE A 82 -11.31 1.58 8.90
N GLY A 83 -11.36 1.10 7.65
CA GLY A 83 -10.52 1.54 6.55
C GLY A 83 -10.73 3.01 6.19
N VAL A 84 -11.96 3.50 6.19
CA VAL A 84 -12.24 4.93 5.97
C VAL A 84 -11.69 5.78 7.12
N ILE A 85 -11.90 5.35 8.37
CA ILE A 85 -11.34 6.05 9.54
C ILE A 85 -9.82 6.09 9.47
N THR A 86 -9.16 4.98 9.10
CA THR A 86 -7.70 4.95 8.98
C THR A 86 -7.19 5.82 7.84
N ILE A 87 -7.87 5.87 6.68
CA ILE A 87 -7.53 6.80 5.59
C ILE A 87 -7.51 8.23 6.11
N VAL A 88 -8.60 8.68 6.73
CA VAL A 88 -8.74 10.08 7.18
C VAL A 88 -7.76 10.38 8.32
N TYR A 89 -7.67 9.50 9.30
CA TYR A 89 -6.80 9.70 10.46
C TYR A 89 -5.31 9.70 10.08
N ALA A 90 -4.87 8.71 9.29
CA ALA A 90 -3.48 8.64 8.83
C ALA A 90 -3.14 9.88 7.99
N SER A 91 -4.03 10.28 7.06
CA SER A 91 -3.86 11.47 6.24
C SER A 91 -3.72 12.75 7.08
N LEU A 92 -4.61 12.99 8.05
CA LEU A 92 -4.50 14.16 8.91
C LEU A 92 -3.24 14.11 9.80
N SER A 93 -2.85 12.90 10.25
CA SER A 93 -1.59 12.71 10.99
C SER A 93 -0.38 13.08 10.14
N THR A 94 -0.31 12.65 8.86
CA THR A 94 0.81 12.99 7.95
C THR A 94 1.00 14.50 7.76
N LEU A 95 -0.07 15.28 7.74
CA LEU A 95 0.02 16.73 7.56
C LEU A 95 0.60 17.43 8.81
N ARG A 96 0.43 16.82 9.99
CA ARG A 96 0.94 17.34 11.25
C ARG A 96 2.40 16.93 11.50
N THR A 97 2.86 15.82 10.92
CA THR A 97 4.21 15.32 11.20
C THR A 97 5.28 16.26 10.66
N ILE A 98 6.33 16.42 11.47
CA ILE A 98 7.48 17.29 11.16
C ILE A 98 8.65 16.44 10.64
N ASP A 99 8.69 15.15 10.97
CA ASP A 99 9.72 14.22 10.54
C ASP A 99 9.38 13.58 9.19
N ILE A 100 10.33 13.63 8.24
CA ILE A 100 10.13 13.10 6.88
C ILE A 100 9.84 11.59 6.91
N LYS A 101 10.58 10.85 7.74
CA LYS A 101 10.45 9.39 7.82
C LYS A 101 9.06 8.98 8.30
N GLU A 102 8.54 9.69 9.31
CA GLU A 102 7.20 9.44 9.84
C GLU A 102 6.12 9.83 8.84
N LEU A 103 6.30 10.96 8.13
CA LEU A 103 5.39 11.39 7.07
C LEU A 103 5.25 10.29 6.00
N ILE A 104 6.37 9.73 5.52
CA ILE A 104 6.35 8.61 4.56
C ILE A 104 5.67 7.38 5.16
N ALA A 105 5.95 7.04 6.42
CA ALA A 105 5.35 5.88 7.08
C ALA A 105 3.83 6.00 7.23
N TYR A 106 3.31 7.16 7.68
CA TYR A 106 1.87 7.36 7.79
C TYR A 106 1.19 7.43 6.41
N SER A 107 1.87 7.92 5.37
CA SER A 107 1.35 7.83 4.00
C SER A 107 1.23 6.38 3.52
N SER A 108 2.13 5.49 3.94
CA SER A 108 1.99 4.06 3.67
C SER A 108 0.75 3.45 4.32
N VAL A 109 0.35 3.94 5.50
CA VAL A 109 -0.86 3.48 6.20
C VAL A 109 -2.13 3.90 5.45
N SER A 110 -2.18 5.11 4.89
CA SER A 110 -3.36 5.56 4.10
C SER A 110 -3.51 4.74 2.82
N HIS A 111 -2.44 4.52 2.05
CA HIS A 111 -2.47 3.65 0.88
C HIS A 111 -2.81 2.20 1.23
N ALA A 112 -2.36 1.73 2.41
CA ALA A 112 -2.68 0.41 2.90
C ALA A 112 -4.15 0.19 3.23
N ALA A 113 -4.79 1.22 3.78
CA ALA A 113 -6.22 1.20 3.97
C ALA A 113 -6.96 1.16 2.62
N VAL A 114 -6.51 1.88 1.60
CA VAL A 114 -7.15 1.85 0.27
C VAL A 114 -7.11 0.47 -0.37
N TYR A 115 -5.95 -0.20 -0.41
CA TYR A 115 -5.91 -1.57 -0.96
C TYR A 115 -6.70 -2.55 -0.10
N LEU A 116 -6.76 -2.37 1.22
CA LEU A 116 -7.56 -3.22 2.10
C LEU A 116 -9.04 -3.12 1.74
N LEU A 117 -9.55 -1.89 1.55
CA LEU A 117 -10.92 -1.66 1.09
C LEU A 117 -11.15 -2.30 -0.30
N GLY A 118 -10.18 -2.19 -1.22
CA GLY A 118 -10.22 -2.82 -2.53
C GLY A 118 -10.38 -4.34 -2.46
N VAL A 119 -9.60 -5.03 -1.61
CA VAL A 119 -9.72 -6.49 -1.42
C VAL A 119 -11.08 -6.88 -0.84
N PHE A 120 -11.62 -6.10 0.10
CA PHE A 120 -12.91 -6.36 0.74
C PHE A 120 -14.14 -5.93 -0.10
N SER A 121 -13.93 -5.35 -1.29
CA SER A 121 -15.02 -5.04 -2.23
C SER A 121 -15.63 -6.26 -2.89
N ASN A 122 -14.92 -7.40 -2.91
CA ASN A 122 -15.30 -8.62 -3.61
C ASN A 122 -15.63 -8.42 -5.10
N SER A 123 -14.96 -7.47 -5.75
CA SER A 123 -15.03 -7.22 -7.19
C SER A 123 -13.69 -7.58 -7.84
N ILE A 124 -13.71 -8.05 -9.09
CA ILE A 124 -12.48 -8.36 -9.83
C ILE A 124 -11.59 -7.12 -9.90
N GLN A 125 -12.17 -5.97 -10.29
CA GLN A 125 -11.44 -4.71 -10.40
C GLN A 125 -10.89 -4.24 -9.05
N GLY A 126 -11.64 -4.37 -7.96
CA GLY A 126 -11.18 -3.95 -6.63
C GLY A 126 -10.02 -4.81 -6.11
N ILE A 127 -10.06 -6.13 -6.34
CA ILE A 127 -8.97 -7.03 -5.94
C ILE A 127 -7.72 -6.83 -6.82
N GLU A 128 -7.89 -6.72 -8.14
CA GLU A 128 -6.79 -6.42 -9.06
C GLU A 128 -6.14 -5.07 -8.74
N GLY A 129 -6.97 -4.05 -8.49
CA GLY A 129 -6.54 -2.74 -8.05
C GLY A 129 -5.74 -2.79 -6.76
N ALA A 130 -6.20 -3.57 -5.77
CA ALA A 130 -5.53 -3.70 -4.49
C ALA A 130 -4.16 -4.38 -4.60
N ILE A 131 -4.06 -5.44 -5.41
CA ILE A 131 -2.79 -6.12 -5.70
C ILE A 131 -1.84 -5.15 -6.42
N ASN A 132 -2.35 -4.43 -7.42
CA ASN A 132 -1.55 -3.50 -8.19
C ASN A 132 -1.07 -2.32 -7.33
N LEU A 133 -1.94 -1.76 -6.48
CA LEU A 133 -1.58 -0.72 -5.50
C LEU A 133 -0.54 -1.21 -4.49
N GLY A 134 -0.69 -2.46 -4.01
CA GLY A 134 0.32 -3.10 -3.16
C GLY A 134 1.68 -3.16 -3.85
N LEU A 135 1.74 -3.61 -5.10
CA LEU A 135 2.98 -3.68 -5.87
C LEU A 135 3.58 -2.28 -6.12
N ALA A 136 2.74 -1.35 -6.57
CA ALA A 136 3.12 0.02 -6.87
C ALA A 136 3.69 0.75 -5.65
N HIS A 137 2.97 0.67 -4.53
CA HIS A 137 3.43 1.23 -3.26
C HIS A 137 4.70 0.52 -2.76
N GLY A 138 4.89 -0.76 -3.10
CA GLY A 138 6.12 -1.52 -2.86
C GLY A 138 7.33 -1.04 -3.65
N LEU A 139 7.15 -0.27 -4.73
CA LEU A 139 8.24 0.38 -5.46
C LEU A 139 8.44 1.82 -4.99
N VAL A 140 7.36 2.57 -4.83
CA VAL A 140 7.39 4.01 -4.50
C VAL A 140 7.87 4.27 -3.07
N SER A 141 7.30 3.59 -2.07
CA SER A 141 7.61 3.85 -0.66
C SER A 141 9.08 3.55 -0.31
N PRO A 142 9.68 2.42 -0.74
CA PRO A 142 11.12 2.20 -0.57
C PRO A 142 11.97 3.27 -1.24
N GLY A 143 11.57 3.76 -2.41
CA GLY A 143 12.24 4.88 -3.09
C GLY A 143 12.23 6.14 -2.24
N LEU A 144 11.06 6.50 -1.69
CA LEU A 144 10.93 7.65 -0.79
C LEU A 144 11.76 7.48 0.50
N PHE A 145 11.80 6.28 1.09
CA PHE A 145 12.64 6.02 2.26
C PHE A 145 14.13 6.12 1.94
N ILE A 146 14.57 5.69 0.76
CA ILE A 146 15.95 5.86 0.28
C ILE A 146 16.26 7.35 0.10
N CYS A 147 15.36 8.12 -0.50
CA CYS A 147 15.52 9.57 -0.63
C CYS A 147 15.63 10.26 0.74
N ALA A 148 14.70 9.98 1.66
CA ALA A 148 14.63 10.65 2.95
C ALA A 148 15.75 10.24 3.91
N GLY A 149 16.00 8.94 4.04
CA GLY A 149 16.90 8.42 5.07
C GLY A 149 18.25 7.95 4.54
N GLY A 150 18.39 7.67 3.25
CA GLY A 150 19.68 7.31 2.63
C GLY A 150 20.39 8.50 2.02
N VAL A 151 19.66 9.43 1.38
CA VAL A 151 20.29 10.58 0.70
C VAL A 151 20.29 11.82 1.60
N LEU A 152 19.10 12.26 2.03
CA LEU A 152 18.91 13.50 2.79
C LEU A 152 19.47 13.42 4.22
N TYR A 153 19.17 12.33 4.92
CA TYR A 153 19.67 12.11 6.29
C TYR A 153 21.19 11.93 6.33
N ASP A 154 21.79 11.17 5.41
CA ASP A 154 23.26 10.97 5.40
C ASP A 154 24.02 12.29 5.15
N ARG A 155 23.43 13.23 4.40
CA ARG A 155 24.03 14.54 4.11
C ARG A 155 23.80 15.58 5.19
N SER A 156 22.65 15.55 5.86
CA SER A 156 22.25 16.60 6.82
C SER A 156 22.28 16.16 8.28
N SER A 157 22.31 14.85 8.55
CA SER A 157 22.13 14.23 9.87
C SER A 157 20.86 14.65 10.62
N THR A 158 19.82 15.13 9.91
CA THR A 158 18.54 15.56 10.50
C THR A 158 17.36 14.92 9.80
N ARG A 159 16.22 14.74 10.48
CA ARG A 159 14.98 14.19 9.88
C ARG A 159 13.85 15.21 9.75
N VAL A 160 14.05 16.38 10.35
CA VAL A 160 13.07 17.43 10.51
C VAL A 160 12.93 18.22 9.20
N ILE A 161 11.72 18.25 8.64
CA ILE A 161 11.39 18.90 7.35
C ILE A 161 11.83 20.37 7.32
N SER A 162 11.76 21.09 8.44
CA SER A 162 12.03 22.53 8.48
C SER A 162 13.47 22.92 8.14
N PHE A 163 14.44 22.00 8.29
CA PHE A 163 15.85 22.21 7.95
C PHE A 163 16.17 21.93 6.49
N TYR A 164 15.29 21.24 5.78
CA TYR A 164 15.41 21.01 4.35
C TYR A 164 14.79 22.18 3.60
N ARG A 165 15.61 22.95 2.87
CA ARG A 165 15.14 24.04 1.99
C ARG A 165 16.10 24.19 0.82
N GLY A 166 15.54 24.37 -0.37
CA GLY A 166 16.32 24.70 -1.58
C GLY A 166 17.17 23.54 -2.11
N VAL A 167 16.78 22.29 -1.85
CA VAL A 167 17.54 21.11 -2.29
C VAL A 167 17.71 21.08 -3.80
N THR A 168 16.79 21.65 -4.57
CA THR A 168 16.90 21.74 -6.05
C THR A 168 18.14 22.51 -6.53
N GLN A 169 18.65 23.45 -5.74
CA GLN A 169 19.84 24.24 -6.10
C GLN A 169 21.14 23.47 -5.84
N VAL A 170 21.13 22.58 -4.84
CA VAL A 170 22.31 21.83 -4.40
C VAL A 170 22.39 20.46 -5.10
N MET A 171 21.25 19.78 -5.24
CA MET A 171 21.14 18.41 -5.73
C MET A 171 20.01 18.28 -6.77
N PRO A 172 20.18 18.82 -7.99
CA PRO A 172 19.12 18.85 -9.00
C PRO A 172 18.71 17.46 -9.49
N LEU A 173 19.64 16.50 -9.65
CA LEU A 173 19.31 15.14 -10.10
C LEU A 173 18.48 14.41 -9.05
N PHE A 174 18.85 14.54 -7.78
CA PHE A 174 18.03 14.05 -6.67
C PHE A 174 16.64 14.67 -6.69
N ALA A 175 16.53 15.98 -6.85
CA ALA A 175 15.24 16.66 -6.82
C ALA A 175 14.29 16.19 -7.93
N ILE A 176 14.81 15.84 -9.11
CA ILE A 176 14.01 15.28 -10.21
C ILE A 176 13.51 13.86 -9.88
N LEU A 177 14.40 12.97 -9.44
CA LEU A 177 14.00 11.59 -9.10
C LEU A 177 13.04 11.56 -7.91
N PHE A 178 13.30 12.38 -6.90
CA PHE A 178 12.43 12.55 -5.75
C PHE A 178 11.07 13.10 -6.14
N PHE A 179 11.01 14.04 -7.09
CA PHE A 179 9.75 14.57 -7.61
C PHE A 179 8.90 13.49 -8.28
N ILE A 180 9.51 12.67 -9.13
CA ILE A 180 8.80 11.58 -9.82
C ILE A 180 8.23 10.58 -8.80
N LEU A 181 9.00 10.23 -7.76
CA LEU A 181 8.51 9.37 -6.68
C LEU A 181 7.39 10.03 -5.86
N CYS A 182 7.47 11.34 -5.60
CA CYS A 182 6.40 12.07 -4.91
C CYS A 182 5.12 12.11 -5.75
N LEU A 183 5.23 12.33 -7.05
CA LEU A 183 4.09 12.26 -8.00
C LEU A 183 3.51 10.85 -8.07
N ALA A 184 4.35 9.82 -8.08
CA ALA A 184 3.86 8.45 -8.02
C ALA A 184 3.13 8.19 -6.70
N ASN A 185 3.65 8.69 -5.57
CA ASN A 185 3.01 8.51 -4.26
C ASN A 185 1.65 9.23 -4.17
N CYS A 186 1.50 10.39 -4.81
CA CYS A 186 0.23 11.12 -4.81
C CYS A 186 -0.87 10.50 -5.69
N GLY A 187 -0.55 9.44 -6.44
CA GLY A 187 -1.46 8.85 -7.41
C GLY A 187 -1.60 9.74 -8.66
N ALA A 188 -0.54 10.40 -9.12
CA ALA A 188 -0.58 11.16 -10.36
C ALA A 188 -0.90 10.24 -11.56
N PRO A 189 -1.64 10.74 -12.59
CA PRO A 189 -1.84 9.97 -13.81
C PRO A 189 -0.49 9.61 -14.43
N LEU A 190 -0.41 8.45 -15.11
CA LEU A 190 0.82 7.83 -15.63
C LEU A 190 1.71 7.17 -14.55
N SER A 191 1.27 7.10 -13.29
CA SER A 191 1.93 6.31 -12.25
C SER A 191 1.18 5.00 -11.99
N LEU A 192 1.92 3.95 -11.61
CA LEU A 192 1.32 2.67 -11.27
C LEU A 192 0.37 2.75 -10.06
N ASN A 193 0.68 3.61 -9.08
CA ASN A 193 -0.16 3.85 -7.91
C ASN A 193 -1.55 4.34 -8.32
N PHE A 194 -1.64 5.25 -9.29
CA PHE A 194 -2.93 5.76 -9.76
C PHE A 194 -3.85 4.65 -10.27
N ILE A 195 -3.33 3.73 -11.08
CA ILE A 195 -4.11 2.61 -11.62
C ILE A 195 -4.61 1.71 -10.49
N GLY A 196 -3.73 1.38 -9.53
CA GLY A 196 -4.09 0.57 -8.37
C GLY A 196 -5.14 1.23 -7.46
N GLU A 197 -4.96 2.50 -7.12
CA GLU A 197 -5.92 3.27 -6.30
C GLU A 197 -7.26 3.42 -6.99
N PHE A 198 -7.26 3.77 -8.27
CA PHE A 198 -8.49 3.97 -9.03
C PHE A 198 -9.32 2.69 -9.11
N LEU A 199 -8.70 1.56 -9.47
CA LEU A 199 -9.37 0.26 -9.53
C LEU A 199 -9.86 -0.22 -8.14
N SER A 200 -9.05 -0.01 -7.10
CA SER A 200 -9.44 -0.33 -5.71
C SER A 200 -10.68 0.45 -5.29
N LEU A 201 -10.68 1.77 -5.53
CA LEU A 201 -11.80 2.65 -5.19
C LEU A 201 -13.03 2.34 -6.04
N TYR A 202 -12.86 2.00 -7.32
CA TYR A 202 -13.96 1.58 -8.19
C TYR A 202 -14.69 0.38 -7.59
N GLY A 203 -13.96 -0.65 -7.16
CA GLY A 203 -14.56 -1.82 -6.51
C GLY A 203 -15.32 -1.45 -5.23
N VAL A 204 -14.77 -0.55 -4.41
CA VAL A 204 -15.45 -0.07 -3.19
C VAL A 204 -16.72 0.71 -3.52
N PHE A 205 -16.70 1.53 -4.57
CA PHE A 205 -17.87 2.27 -5.05
C PHE A 205 -18.98 1.34 -5.53
N GLU A 206 -18.63 0.27 -6.24
CA GLU A 206 -19.57 -0.76 -6.68
C GLU A 206 -20.23 -1.46 -5.49
N ARG A 207 -19.44 -1.78 -4.45
CA ARG A 207 -19.96 -2.45 -3.25
C ARG A 207 -20.80 -1.52 -2.37
N SER A 208 -20.36 -0.27 -2.19
CA SER A 208 -21.04 0.72 -1.37
C SER A 208 -20.60 2.15 -1.72
N SER A 209 -21.50 2.90 -2.36
CA SER A 209 -21.21 4.26 -2.80
C SER A 209 -20.83 5.21 -1.65
N LEU A 210 -21.47 5.08 -0.48
CA LEU A 210 -21.19 5.93 0.68
C LEU A 210 -19.74 5.78 1.17
N PHE A 211 -19.26 4.55 1.37
CA PHE A 211 -17.87 4.32 1.77
C PHE A 211 -16.90 4.66 0.63
N GLY A 212 -17.30 4.46 -0.63
CA GLY A 212 -16.53 4.90 -1.79
C GLY A 212 -16.26 6.40 -1.80
N VAL A 213 -17.27 7.23 -1.49
CA VAL A 213 -17.09 8.69 -1.39
C VAL A 213 -16.08 9.05 -0.31
N PHE A 214 -16.20 8.48 0.89
CA PHE A 214 -15.23 8.78 1.94
C PHE A 214 -13.84 8.21 1.63
N ALA A 215 -13.74 7.02 1.03
CA ALA A 215 -12.47 6.44 0.63
C ALA A 215 -11.78 7.30 -0.45
N SER A 216 -12.53 7.91 -1.37
CA SER A 216 -11.99 8.79 -2.42
C SER A 216 -11.31 10.06 -1.89
N THR A 217 -11.58 10.45 -0.64
CA THR A 217 -10.83 11.53 0.03
C THR A 217 -9.35 11.20 0.20
N SER A 218 -8.97 9.91 0.14
CA SER A 218 -7.57 9.48 0.14
C SER A 218 -6.75 10.13 -0.98
N ILE A 219 -7.32 10.29 -2.18
CA ILE A 219 -6.66 10.90 -3.34
C ILE A 219 -6.30 12.35 -3.02
N ILE A 220 -7.27 13.10 -2.48
CA ILE A 220 -7.11 14.52 -2.15
C ILE A 220 -6.06 14.69 -1.06
N PHE A 221 -6.15 13.91 0.01
CA PHE A 221 -5.17 13.98 1.08
C PHE A 221 -3.79 13.50 0.65
N SER A 222 -3.71 12.46 -0.18
CA SER A 222 -2.45 11.96 -0.75
C SER A 222 -1.72 13.02 -1.53
N ALA A 223 -2.43 13.74 -2.40
CA ALA A 223 -1.88 14.91 -3.07
C ALA A 223 -1.44 16.00 -2.08
N ALA A 224 -2.26 16.32 -1.07
CA ALA A 224 -1.95 17.37 -0.12
C ALA A 224 -0.65 17.12 0.65
N TYR A 225 -0.47 15.95 1.28
CA TYR A 225 0.73 15.69 2.10
C TYR A 225 2.01 15.48 1.26
N THR A 226 1.90 14.90 0.06
CA THR A 226 3.07 14.66 -0.81
C THR A 226 3.57 15.96 -1.43
N ILE A 227 2.67 16.81 -1.93
CA ILE A 227 3.02 18.13 -2.48
C ILE A 227 3.58 19.00 -1.37
N TYR A 228 2.97 18.97 -0.17
CA TYR A 228 3.48 19.68 1.00
C TYR A 228 4.92 19.27 1.34
N MET A 229 5.19 17.96 1.42
CA MET A 229 6.53 17.43 1.69
C MET A 229 7.54 17.87 0.62
N TYR A 230 7.21 17.64 -0.67
CA TYR A 230 8.11 17.98 -1.76
C TYR A 230 8.41 19.48 -1.80
N GLN A 231 7.39 20.33 -1.67
CA GLN A 231 7.55 21.77 -1.75
C GLN A 231 8.47 22.31 -0.65
N ARG A 232 8.35 21.80 0.59
CA ARG A 232 9.21 22.23 1.70
C ARG A 232 10.66 21.81 1.53
N ILE A 233 10.90 20.61 1.03
CA ILE A 233 12.25 20.06 0.86
C ILE A 233 12.94 20.67 -0.37
N ALA A 234 12.25 20.64 -1.51
CA ALA A 234 12.80 21.02 -2.81
C ALA A 234 12.91 22.54 -2.95
N PHE A 235 11.84 23.26 -2.62
CA PHE A 235 11.74 24.71 -2.78
C PHE A 235 11.86 25.42 -1.42
N GLY A 236 12.14 26.73 -1.41
CA GLY A 236 12.29 27.45 -0.14
C GLY A 236 13.15 28.72 -0.14
N GLY A 237 13.49 29.26 -1.32
CA GLY A 237 14.34 30.44 -1.44
C GLY A 237 15.81 30.10 -1.22
N ALA A 238 16.46 30.73 -0.23
CA ALA A 238 17.84 30.44 0.12
C ALA A 238 17.98 29.03 0.71
N TYR A 239 18.99 28.28 0.26
CA TYR A 239 19.29 26.96 0.80
C TYR A 239 19.66 27.03 2.28
N SER A 240 19.33 25.97 3.03
CA SER A 240 19.58 25.97 4.47
C SER A 240 21.07 26.00 4.79
N ARG A 241 21.42 26.55 5.96
CA ARG A 241 22.81 26.64 6.41
C ARG A 241 23.45 25.26 6.62
N MET A 242 22.67 24.19 6.75
CA MET A 242 23.21 22.82 6.80
C MET A 242 23.80 22.38 5.45
N PHE A 243 23.35 22.96 4.33
CA PHE A 243 23.86 22.65 3.00
C PHE A 243 24.96 23.61 2.51
N THR A 244 25.58 24.40 3.41
CA THR A 244 26.59 25.41 3.01
C THR A 244 27.94 24.84 2.62
N PHE A 245 28.28 23.65 3.08
CA PHE A 245 29.44 22.92 2.56
C PHE A 245 29.03 22.24 1.26
N SER A 246 29.88 22.28 0.23
CA SER A 246 29.62 21.73 -1.10
C SER A 246 29.27 20.25 -1.03
N ILE A 247 27.98 19.96 -0.90
CA ILE A 247 27.46 18.59 -0.85
C ILE A 247 27.33 18.11 -2.29
N PRO A 248 27.93 16.96 -2.64
CA PRO A 248 27.72 16.38 -3.95
C PRO A 248 26.25 15.96 -4.09
N ASP A 249 25.76 16.01 -5.33
CA ASP A 249 24.47 15.42 -5.73
C ASP A 249 24.52 13.88 -5.54
N LEU A 250 23.74 13.13 -6.30
CA LEU A 250 23.71 11.67 -6.21
C LEU A 250 25.04 11.03 -6.60
N THR A 251 25.48 10.09 -5.77
CA THR A 251 26.53 9.13 -6.16
C THR A 251 25.97 8.17 -7.21
N LYS A 252 26.86 7.56 -8.00
CA LYS A 252 26.46 6.56 -9.01
C LYS A 252 25.59 5.44 -8.42
N ARG A 253 25.88 5.01 -7.19
CA ARG A 253 25.12 3.99 -6.48
C ARG A 253 23.72 4.46 -6.10
N GLU A 254 23.60 5.66 -5.52
CA GLU A 254 22.27 6.19 -5.15
C GLU A 254 21.41 6.42 -6.40
N PHE A 255 22.01 6.95 -7.47
CA PHE A 255 21.33 7.17 -8.74
C PHE A 255 20.80 5.86 -9.34
N THR A 256 21.61 4.80 -9.41
CA THR A 256 21.17 3.51 -9.97
C THR A 256 20.06 2.86 -9.14
N ILE A 257 20.14 2.96 -7.81
CA ILE A 257 19.12 2.41 -6.89
C ILE A 257 17.79 3.17 -7.00
N LEU A 258 17.81 4.50 -7.15
CA LEU A 258 16.57 5.25 -7.36
C LEU A 258 16.01 4.99 -8.77
N LEU A 259 16.87 4.92 -9.78
CA LEU A 259 16.46 4.69 -11.16
C LEU A 259 15.75 3.34 -11.35
N ILE A 260 16.27 2.26 -10.73
CA ILE A 260 15.65 0.93 -10.82
C ILE A 260 14.25 0.88 -10.17
N LEU A 261 13.93 1.79 -9.24
CA LEU A 261 12.60 1.92 -8.66
C LEU A 261 11.71 2.85 -9.49
N VAL A 262 12.24 3.96 -10.00
CA VAL A 262 11.48 4.93 -10.80
C VAL A 262 11.04 4.36 -12.15
N ILE A 263 11.93 3.68 -12.87
CA ILE A 263 11.60 3.12 -14.20
C ILE A 263 10.34 2.24 -14.18
N PRO A 264 10.23 1.19 -13.34
CA PRO A 264 9.03 0.35 -13.33
C PRO A 264 7.79 1.11 -12.86
N THR A 265 7.90 2.07 -11.93
CA THR A 265 6.72 2.85 -11.47
C THR A 265 6.07 3.66 -12.58
N VAL A 266 6.87 4.20 -13.51
CA VAL A 266 6.39 4.98 -14.66
C VAL A 266 6.04 4.05 -15.82
N LEU A 267 6.87 3.06 -16.12
CA LEU A 267 6.66 2.13 -17.24
C LEU A 267 5.33 1.37 -17.09
N PHE A 268 5.10 0.76 -15.93
CA PHE A 268 3.84 0.07 -15.66
C PHE A 268 2.68 1.06 -15.40
N GLY A 269 2.99 2.31 -15.04
CA GLY A 269 2.01 3.38 -14.96
C GLY A 269 1.44 3.77 -16.33
N ILE A 270 2.26 3.70 -17.39
CA ILE A 270 1.84 3.95 -18.77
C ILE A 270 1.21 2.70 -19.39
N TYR A 271 1.81 1.53 -19.13
CA TYR A 271 1.37 0.26 -19.71
C TYR A 271 1.16 -0.81 -18.62
N PRO A 272 -0.03 -0.85 -17.97
CA PRO A 272 -0.32 -1.78 -16.88
C PRO A 272 -0.74 -3.18 -17.34
N ALA A 273 -1.04 -3.38 -18.62
CA ALA A 273 -1.56 -4.63 -19.17
C ALA A 273 -0.75 -5.88 -18.75
N PRO A 274 0.61 -5.89 -18.74
CA PRO A 274 1.37 -7.08 -18.36
C PRO A 274 1.11 -7.53 -16.91
N ILE A 275 0.83 -6.59 -16.01
CA ILE A 275 0.53 -6.90 -14.61
C ILE A 275 -0.92 -7.36 -14.51
N LEU A 276 -1.86 -6.61 -15.10
CA LEU A 276 -3.29 -6.89 -15.02
C LEU A 276 -3.65 -8.23 -15.67
N ASP A 277 -3.13 -8.52 -16.86
CA ASP A 277 -3.40 -9.77 -17.57
C ASP A 277 -2.86 -10.99 -16.79
N ALA A 278 -1.71 -10.84 -16.14
CA ALA A 278 -1.10 -11.90 -15.34
C ALA A 278 -1.93 -12.24 -14.08
N ILE A 279 -2.57 -11.23 -13.46
CA ILE A 279 -3.38 -11.44 -12.24
C ILE A 279 -4.83 -11.81 -12.56
N HIS A 280 -5.38 -11.39 -13.70
CA HIS A 280 -6.80 -11.53 -14.03
C HIS A 280 -7.33 -12.96 -13.93
N TYR A 281 -6.59 -13.94 -14.49
CA TYR A 281 -6.99 -15.34 -14.38
C TYR A 281 -6.99 -15.85 -12.92
N SER A 282 -6.00 -15.46 -12.13
CA SER A 282 -5.90 -15.89 -10.72
C SER A 282 -6.96 -15.24 -9.82
N VAL A 283 -7.30 -13.98 -10.08
CA VAL A 283 -8.33 -13.23 -9.32
C VAL A 283 -9.73 -13.73 -9.68
N SER A 284 -10.01 -13.91 -10.97
CA SER A 284 -11.30 -14.46 -11.42
C SER A 284 -11.54 -15.87 -10.89
N THR A 285 -10.54 -16.75 -10.93
CA THR A 285 -10.65 -18.09 -10.33
C THR A 285 -10.86 -18.02 -8.82
N LEU A 286 -10.22 -17.09 -8.11
CA LEU A 286 -10.42 -16.91 -6.66
C LEU A 286 -11.85 -16.51 -6.31
N ILE A 287 -12.48 -15.61 -7.08
CA ILE A 287 -13.86 -15.16 -6.83
C ILE A 287 -14.88 -16.21 -7.29
N TYR A 288 -14.71 -16.80 -8.48
CA TYR A 288 -15.71 -17.70 -9.05
C TYR A 288 -15.60 -19.15 -8.58
N ALA A 289 -14.41 -19.63 -8.17
CA ALA A 289 -14.30 -20.93 -7.52
C ALA A 289 -15.07 -20.94 -6.18
N PHE A 290 -15.14 -19.80 -5.51
CA PHE A 290 -15.90 -19.64 -4.28
C PHE A 290 -17.40 -19.90 -4.47
N ASP A 291 -18.00 -19.39 -5.55
CA ASP A 291 -19.45 -19.51 -5.80
C ASP A 291 -19.91 -20.97 -5.97
N SER A 292 -19.08 -21.82 -6.58
CA SER A 292 -19.37 -23.24 -6.79
C SER A 292 -19.48 -24.07 -5.48
N ASN A 293 -18.76 -23.67 -4.43
CA ASN A 293 -18.79 -24.34 -3.12
C ASN A 293 -19.96 -23.85 -2.25
N VAL A 294 -20.50 -22.65 -2.51
CA VAL A 294 -21.68 -22.12 -1.81
C VAL A 294 -22.96 -22.75 -2.35
N ILE A 295 -23.09 -22.86 -3.68
CA ILE A 295 -24.29 -23.44 -4.32
C ILE A 295 -24.52 -24.91 -3.91
N SER A 296 -23.44 -25.67 -3.69
CA SER A 296 -23.55 -27.05 -3.21
C SER A 296 -24.00 -27.16 -1.73
N CYS A 297 -23.85 -26.10 -0.93
CA CYS A 297 -24.29 -26.07 0.48
C CYS A 297 -25.80 -25.81 0.63
N ASP A 298 -26.40 -24.97 -0.24
CA ASP A 298 -27.85 -24.75 -0.19
C ASP A 298 -28.63 -25.97 -0.69
N SER A 299 -28.05 -26.76 -1.62
CA SER A 299 -28.64 -28.02 -2.07
C SER A 299 -28.51 -29.20 -1.09
N SER A 300 -27.63 -29.11 -0.09
CA SER A 300 -27.41 -30.15 0.92
C SER A 300 -28.05 -29.84 2.27
N SER A 301 -28.72 -28.68 2.37
CA SER A 301 -29.52 -28.28 3.53
C SER A 301 -31.03 -28.25 3.24
N ALA A 302 -31.46 -28.80 2.10
CA ALA A 302 -32.85 -29.08 1.74
C ALA A 302 -33.13 -30.59 1.76
#